data_AF-A0A816HAR6-F1
#
_entry.id   AF-A0A816HAR6-F1
#
_cell.length_a   1.000
_cell.length_b   1.000
_cell.length_c   1.000
_cell.angle_alpha   90.00
_cell.angle_beta   90.00
_cell.angle_gamma   90.00
#
_symmetry.space_group_name_H-M   'P 1'
#
loop_
_entity.id
_entity.type
_entity.pdbx_description
1 polymer ?
#
loop_
_entity_poly.entity_id
_entity_poly.type
_entity_poly.pdbx_seq_one_letter_code
_entity_poly.pdbx_strand_id
1 'polypeptide(L)'
;MSSTSFGKKQCMLCNKIDGILTCDGCQQAFCGKHGIEHRQQLNIGLENIMQEHDLIQQDIGLSIDNDLLLKEIDKWEQESMKKIQLAAEKVRTDLKQILESSTNQILKTCRNVASKLLSAREAEIFSEIDLKRWTEQLNELKSQIKLLSMIHIVEENKSPVYLIEIKQTNNVNTYIKNKELLSFKRIEERFIEGNGLAIIEDGGLRIKHIDSDHKFIYFRGQKSYTNGCHTLQFKIEHSTGSYDTFIGISSSDINLRQIMYH
;
A
#
# COMPACT_ATOMS: atom_id res chain seq x y z
N MET A 1 -26.76 -53.57 -58.52
CA MET A 1 -25.54 -53.28 -59.30
C MET A 1 -25.46 -51.78 -59.47
N SER A 2 -24.63 -51.11 -58.68
CA SER A 2 -24.44 -49.66 -58.78
C SER A 2 -23.04 -49.40 -59.33
N SER A 3 -23.00 -48.94 -60.57
CA SER A 3 -21.81 -48.57 -61.33
C SER A 3 -21.26 -47.24 -60.80
N THR A 4 -20.27 -47.29 -59.91
CA THR A 4 -19.53 -46.11 -59.46
C THR A 4 -18.58 -45.67 -60.57
N SER A 5 -19.00 -44.68 -61.37
CA SER A 5 -18.09 -44.00 -62.29
C SER A 5 -17.07 -43.20 -61.47
N PHE A 6 -15.82 -43.66 -61.40
CA PHE A 6 -14.70 -42.83 -60.97
C PHE A 6 -14.52 -41.72 -62.02
N GLY A 7 -15.19 -40.59 -61.83
CA GLY A 7 -14.95 -39.37 -62.61
C GLY A 7 -13.53 -38.92 -62.34
N LYS A 8 -12.60 -39.27 -63.24
CA LYS A 8 -11.20 -38.87 -63.17
C LYS A 8 -11.14 -37.35 -63.12
N LYS A 9 -10.72 -36.79 -61.97
CA LYS A 9 -10.56 -35.35 -61.79
C LYS A 9 -9.27 -34.90 -62.47
N GLN A 10 -9.21 -33.64 -62.88
CA GLN A 10 -8.01 -33.08 -63.50
C GLN A 10 -6.95 -32.81 -62.42
N CYS A 11 -5.71 -33.26 -62.67
CA CYS A 11 -4.60 -32.97 -61.78
C CYS A 11 -4.28 -31.47 -61.83
N MET A 12 -4.25 -30.82 -60.67
CA MET A 12 -4.06 -29.37 -60.55
C MET A 12 -2.70 -28.87 -61.06
N LEU A 13 -1.63 -29.68 -60.95
CA LEU A 13 -0.28 -29.27 -61.36
C LEU A 13 0.05 -29.57 -62.84
N CYS A 14 -0.52 -30.62 -63.44
CA CYS A 14 -0.17 -31.02 -64.82
C CYS A 14 -1.34 -31.07 -65.79
N ASN A 15 -2.54 -30.71 -65.34
CA ASN A 15 -3.77 -30.65 -66.14
C ASN A 15 -4.18 -31.94 -66.85
N LYS A 16 -3.59 -33.09 -66.50
CA LYS A 16 -3.99 -34.40 -67.04
C LYS A 16 -5.24 -34.92 -66.31
N ILE A 17 -6.15 -35.54 -67.06
CA ILE A 17 -7.37 -36.20 -66.54
C ILE A 17 -6.99 -37.57 -65.94
N ASP A 18 -6.13 -37.52 -64.92
CA ASP A 18 -5.55 -38.66 -64.21
C ASP A 18 -5.39 -38.36 -62.71
N GLY A 19 -6.21 -37.45 -62.20
CA GLY A 19 -6.31 -37.15 -60.77
C GLY A 19 -7.02 -38.30 -60.07
N ILE A 20 -6.24 -39.06 -59.30
CA ILE A 20 -6.70 -40.25 -58.55
C ILE A 20 -6.84 -39.92 -57.06
N LEU A 21 -6.13 -38.89 -56.59
CA LEU A 21 -6.08 -38.49 -55.18
C LEU A 21 -6.60 -37.06 -55.03
N THR A 22 -7.51 -36.83 -54.09
CA THR A 22 -7.92 -35.50 -53.65
C THR A 22 -7.40 -35.23 -52.26
N CYS A 23 -6.77 -34.08 -52.04
CA CYS A 23 -6.36 -33.64 -50.72
C CYS A 23 -7.52 -32.91 -50.06
N ASP A 24 -7.98 -33.38 -48.90
CA ASP A 24 -9.09 -32.75 -48.18
C ASP A 24 -8.73 -31.35 -47.64
N GLY A 25 -7.44 -31.13 -47.36
CA GLY A 25 -6.94 -29.85 -46.81
C GLY A 25 -6.99 -28.71 -47.81
N CYS A 26 -6.51 -28.91 -49.05
CA CYS A 26 -6.53 -27.88 -50.09
C CYS A 26 -7.64 -28.07 -51.14
N GLN A 27 -8.45 -29.14 -51.02
CA GLN A 27 -9.55 -29.53 -51.91
C GLN A 27 -9.14 -29.74 -53.38
N GLN A 28 -7.85 -29.92 -53.66
CA GLN A 28 -7.32 -30.10 -55.01
C GLN A 28 -7.11 -31.57 -55.35
N ALA A 29 -7.28 -31.91 -56.64
CA ALA A 29 -7.02 -33.24 -57.16
C ALA A 29 -5.61 -33.33 -57.78
N PHE A 30 -4.91 -34.43 -57.50
CA PHE A 30 -3.55 -34.70 -57.96
C PHE A 30 -3.46 -36.09 -58.59
N CYS A 31 -2.60 -36.24 -59.60
CA CYS A 31 -2.19 -37.56 -60.06
C CYS A 31 -1.20 -38.19 -59.06
N GLY A 32 -0.94 -39.50 -59.17
CA GLY A 32 -0.12 -40.22 -58.19
C GLY A 32 1.26 -39.58 -57.90
N LYS A 33 1.92 -39.01 -58.92
CA LYS A 33 3.22 -38.32 -58.74
C LYS A 33 3.08 -37.00 -57.99
N HIS A 34 2.20 -36.11 -58.44
CA HIS A 34 1.98 -34.80 -57.82
C HIS A 34 1.35 -34.89 -56.43
N GLY A 35 0.63 -35.97 -56.12
CA GLY A 35 0.13 -36.25 -54.76
C GLY A 35 1.27 -36.55 -53.79
N ILE A 36 2.31 -37.28 -54.23
CA ILE A 36 3.51 -37.55 -53.43
C ILE A 36 4.30 -36.26 -53.22
N GLU A 37 4.50 -35.46 -54.27
CA GLU A 37 5.19 -34.16 -54.18
C GLU A 37 4.46 -33.20 -53.24
N HIS A 38 3.13 -33.12 -53.32
CA HIS A 38 2.30 -32.33 -52.40
C HIS A 38 2.48 -32.79 -50.94
N ARG A 39 2.49 -34.10 -50.70
CA ARG A 39 2.73 -34.65 -49.35
C ARG A 39 4.14 -34.36 -48.84
N GLN A 40 5.14 -34.38 -49.72
CA GLN A 40 6.52 -33.99 -49.39
C GLN A 40 6.61 -32.51 -49.01
N GLN A 41 5.93 -31.62 -49.74
CA GLN A 41 5.86 -30.19 -49.39
C GLN A 41 5.22 -29.95 -48.03
N LEU A 42 4.14 -30.68 -47.70
CA LEU A 42 3.52 -30.61 -46.37
C LEU A 42 4.48 -31.09 -45.28
N ASN A 43 5.27 -32.14 -45.55
CA ASN A 43 6.26 -32.63 -44.59
C ASN A 43 7.36 -31.60 -44.33
N ILE A 44 7.87 -30.94 -45.39
CA ILE A 44 8.83 -29.83 -45.25
C ILE A 44 8.22 -28.70 -44.41
N GLY A 45 6.96 -28.35 -44.65
CA GLY A 45 6.25 -27.35 -43.85
C GLY A 45 6.14 -27.72 -42.37
N LEU A 46 5.88 -28.99 -42.06
CA LEU A 46 5.82 -29.49 -40.69
C LEU A 46 7.19 -29.47 -40.01
N GLU A 47 8.25 -29.91 -40.69
CA GLU A 47 9.63 -29.87 -40.16
C GLU A 47 10.05 -28.44 -39.82
N ASN A 48 9.72 -27.46 -40.67
CA ASN A 48 9.99 -26.05 -40.37
C ASN A 48 9.24 -25.58 -39.12
N ILE A 49 7.97 -25.96 -38.95
CA ILE A 49 7.19 -25.62 -37.75
C ILE A 49 7.80 -26.28 -36.50
N MET A 50 8.25 -27.52 -36.60
CA MET A 50 8.91 -28.23 -35.50
C MET A 50 10.23 -27.56 -35.13
N GLN A 51 11.02 -27.13 -36.12
CA GLN A 51 12.26 -26.42 -35.89
C GLN A 51 12.02 -25.06 -35.22
N GLU A 52 11.03 -24.29 -35.67
CA GLU A 52 10.63 -23.02 -35.03
C GLU A 52 10.14 -23.26 -33.59
N HIS A 53 9.36 -24.31 -33.35
CA HIS A 53 8.95 -24.71 -32.00
C HIS A 53 10.16 -24.98 -31.10
N ASP A 54 11.14 -25.73 -31.57
CA ASP A 54 12.33 -26.09 -30.79
C ASP A 54 13.19 -24.86 -30.49
N LEU A 55 13.30 -23.91 -31.43
CA LEU A 55 13.95 -22.62 -31.22
C LEU A 55 13.23 -21.79 -30.15
N ILE A 56 11.90 -21.69 -30.23
CA ILE A 56 11.10 -21.00 -29.21
C ILE A 56 11.28 -21.66 -27.84
N GLN A 57 11.30 -22.99 -27.79
CA GLN A 57 11.51 -23.73 -26.54
C GLN A 57 12.91 -23.48 -25.94
N GLN A 58 13.94 -23.40 -26.79
CA GLN A 58 15.29 -23.01 -26.35
C GLN A 58 15.33 -21.57 -25.85
N ASP A 59 14.69 -20.63 -26.54
CA ASP A 59 14.63 -19.22 -26.16
C ASP A 59 13.89 -19.01 -24.83
N ILE A 60 12.81 -19.76 -24.58
CA ILE A 60 12.12 -19.75 -23.27
C ILE A 60 13.06 -20.24 -22.15
N GLY A 61 13.87 -21.26 -22.43
CA GLY A 61 14.83 -21.81 -21.46
C GLY A 61 16.01 -20.88 -21.14
N LEU A 62 16.36 -19.98 -22.07
CA LEU A 62 17.50 -19.06 -21.93
C LEU A 62 17.12 -17.65 -21.47
N SER A 63 15.86 -17.22 -21.62
CA SER A 63 15.47 -15.81 -21.55
C SER A 63 14.89 -15.33 -20.22
N ILE A 64 14.72 -16.19 -19.21
CA ILE A 64 14.17 -15.73 -17.93
C ILE A 64 15.29 -15.54 -16.92
N ASP A 65 15.94 -14.38 -16.99
CA ASP A 65 16.87 -13.89 -15.97
C ASP A 65 16.11 -13.45 -14.70
N ASN A 66 15.24 -14.34 -14.20
CA ASN A 66 14.51 -14.19 -12.93
C ASN A 66 15.47 -13.86 -11.80
N ASP A 67 16.68 -14.41 -11.86
CA ASP A 67 17.74 -14.21 -10.89
C ASP A 67 18.15 -12.73 -10.78
N LEU A 68 18.10 -11.93 -11.86
CA LEU A 68 18.39 -10.50 -11.78
C LEU A 68 17.28 -9.72 -11.08
N LEU A 69 16.01 -9.97 -11.45
CA LEU A 69 14.87 -9.29 -10.81
C LEU A 69 14.75 -9.65 -9.33
N LEU A 70 15.00 -10.92 -8.98
CA LEU A 70 15.06 -11.36 -7.58
C LEU A 70 16.20 -10.67 -6.83
N LYS A 71 17.38 -10.55 -7.42
CA LYS A 71 18.51 -9.80 -6.81
C LYS A 71 18.18 -8.31 -6.62
N GLU A 72 17.40 -7.69 -7.50
CA GLU A 72 16.96 -6.30 -7.32
C GLU A 72 15.98 -6.16 -6.14
N ILE A 73 15.06 -7.11 -5.99
CA ILE A 73 14.15 -7.18 -4.84
C ILE A 73 14.95 -7.38 -3.54
N ASP A 74 15.87 -8.34 -3.52
CA ASP A 74 16.74 -8.62 -2.38
C ASP A 74 17.56 -7.37 -2.00
N LYS A 75 18.13 -6.68 -3.00
CA LYS A 75 18.87 -5.44 -2.78
C LYS A 75 17.97 -4.36 -2.17
N TRP A 76 16.78 -4.14 -2.73
CA TRP A 76 15.82 -3.17 -2.20
C TRP A 76 15.40 -3.50 -0.77
N GLU A 77 15.16 -4.78 -0.46
CA GLU A 77 14.81 -5.25 0.89
C GLU A 77 15.94 -4.92 1.88
N GLN A 78 17.17 -5.31 1.55
CA GLN A 78 18.34 -5.09 2.40
C GLN A 78 18.60 -3.59 2.63
N GLU A 79 18.48 -2.75 1.59
CA GLU A 79 18.64 -1.31 1.72
C GLU A 79 17.53 -0.68 2.58
N SER A 80 16.29 -1.16 2.44
CA SER A 80 15.13 -0.68 3.20
C SER A 80 15.24 -1.04 4.68
N MET A 81 15.64 -2.29 4.99
CA MET A 81 15.93 -2.72 6.37
C MET A 81 17.02 -1.86 7.01
N LYS A 82 18.11 -1.60 6.29
CA LYS A 82 19.20 -0.74 6.78
C LYS A 82 18.73 0.67 7.08
N LYS A 83 17.91 1.28 6.22
CA LYS A 83 17.34 2.62 6.45
C LYS A 83 16.49 2.67 7.70
N ILE A 84 15.61 1.69 7.90
CA ILE A 84 14.78 1.58 9.12
C ILE A 84 15.67 1.44 10.36
N GLN A 85 16.66 0.55 10.32
CA GLN A 85 17.58 0.33 11.43
C GLN A 85 18.36 1.60 11.80
N LEU A 86 18.90 2.31 10.80
CA LEU A 86 19.62 3.57 11.02
C LEU A 86 18.71 4.65 11.61
N ALA A 87 17.49 4.79 11.12
CA ALA A 87 16.52 5.73 11.67
C ALA A 87 16.16 5.40 13.12
N ALA A 88 15.91 4.12 13.42
CA ALA A 88 15.62 3.67 14.78
C ALA A 88 16.81 3.91 15.73
N GLU A 89 18.04 3.65 15.27
CA GLU A 89 19.23 3.83 16.10
C GLU A 89 19.53 5.31 16.38
N LYS A 90 19.27 6.17 15.40
CA LYS A 90 19.33 7.62 15.60
C LYS A 90 18.34 8.05 16.70
N VAL A 91 17.07 7.65 16.60
CA VAL A 91 16.04 7.99 17.59
C VAL A 91 16.40 7.45 18.99
N ARG A 92 16.94 6.22 19.08
CA ARG A 92 17.42 5.67 20.37
C ARG A 92 18.56 6.50 20.96
N THR A 93 19.49 6.93 20.12
CA THR A 93 20.63 7.76 20.54
C THR A 93 20.17 9.13 21.02
N ASP A 94 19.29 9.79 20.25
CA ASP A 94 18.71 11.08 20.60
C ASP A 94 17.95 10.99 21.93
N LEU A 95 17.14 9.94 22.13
CA LEU A 95 16.41 9.70 23.38
C LEU A 95 17.37 9.52 24.57
N LYS A 96 18.41 8.69 24.43
CA LYS A 96 19.42 8.49 25.49
C LYS A 96 20.07 9.82 25.86
N GLN A 97 20.48 10.62 24.88
CA GLN A 97 21.11 11.90 25.11
C GLN A 97 20.18 12.90 25.83
N ILE A 98 18.91 12.96 25.45
CA ILE A 98 17.90 13.79 26.13
C ILE A 98 17.72 13.36 27.59
N LEU A 99 17.60 12.06 27.83
CA LEU A 99 17.42 11.52 29.19
C LEU A 99 18.66 11.76 30.06
N GLU A 100 19.86 11.49 29.54
CA GLU A 100 21.12 11.70 30.27
C GLU A 100 21.35 13.16 30.61
N SER A 101 21.21 14.07 29.63
CA SER A 101 21.40 15.50 29.85
C SER A 101 20.42 16.06 30.87
N SER A 102 19.14 15.72 30.74
CA SER A 102 18.10 16.15 31.68
C SER A 102 18.31 15.60 33.08
N THR A 103 18.66 14.31 33.20
CA THR A 103 18.95 13.67 34.50
C THR A 103 20.16 14.33 35.17
N ASN A 104 21.23 14.59 34.42
CA ASN A 104 22.42 15.26 34.94
C ASN A 104 22.12 16.68 35.42
N GLN A 105 21.28 17.44 34.69
CA GLN A 105 20.87 18.78 35.09
C GLN A 105 20.03 18.77 36.37
N ILE A 106 19.07 17.85 36.48
CA ILE A 106 18.24 17.66 37.69
C ILE A 106 19.14 17.30 38.88
N LEU A 107 20.06 16.33 38.73
CA LEU A 107 20.97 15.92 39.79
C LEU A 107 21.89 17.07 40.24
N LYS A 108 22.44 17.85 39.30
CA LYS A 108 23.28 19.01 39.62
C LYS A 108 22.51 20.05 40.41
N THR A 109 21.28 20.38 39.98
CA THR A 109 20.44 21.36 40.66
C THR A 109 20.02 20.87 42.04
N CYS A 110 19.66 19.59 42.17
CA CYS A 110 19.35 18.95 43.45
C CYS A 110 20.52 19.03 44.44
N ARG A 111 21.75 18.69 44.02
CA ARG A 111 22.95 18.82 44.86
C ARG A 111 23.22 20.26 45.28
N ASN A 112 23.02 21.22 44.38
CA ASN A 112 23.22 22.65 44.68
C ASN A 112 22.20 23.18 45.69
N VAL A 113 20.95 22.70 45.65
CA VAL A 113 19.94 23.05 46.67
C VAL A 113 20.33 22.42 48.00
N ALA A 114 20.73 21.14 48.00
CA ALA A 114 21.15 20.43 49.20
C ALA A 114 22.35 21.11 49.90
N SER A 115 23.37 21.52 49.15
CA SER A 115 24.53 22.22 49.73
C SER A 115 24.15 23.56 50.34
N LYS A 116 23.31 24.36 49.66
CA LYS A 116 22.82 25.64 50.20
C LYS A 116 22.02 25.46 51.48
N LEU A 117 21.16 24.44 51.54
CA LEU A 117 20.36 24.12 52.73
C LEU A 117 21.25 23.71 53.91
N LEU A 118 22.26 22.87 53.67
CA LEU A 118 23.21 22.45 54.70
C LEU A 118 24.02 23.64 55.24
N SER A 119 24.61 24.45 54.36
CA SER A 119 25.39 25.61 54.77
C SER A 119 24.57 26.65 55.53
N ALA A 120 23.32 26.92 55.10
CA ALA A 120 22.44 27.84 55.80
C ALA A 120 22.02 27.33 57.18
N ARG A 121 21.83 26.00 57.31
CA ARG A 121 21.53 25.36 58.59
C ARG A 121 22.71 25.42 59.55
N GLU A 122 23.92 25.10 59.09
CA GLU A 122 25.15 25.13 59.89
C GLU A 122 25.50 26.56 60.34
N ALA A 123 25.25 27.55 59.49
CA ALA A 123 25.49 28.95 59.80
C ALA A 123 24.36 29.59 60.61
N GLU A 124 23.21 28.91 60.79
CA GLU A 124 21.96 29.46 61.36
C GLU A 124 21.48 30.76 60.71
N ILE A 125 21.89 31.02 59.46
CA ILE A 125 21.56 32.23 58.70
C ILE A 125 20.61 31.86 57.56
N PHE A 126 19.33 32.12 57.76
CA PHE A 126 18.31 32.02 56.73
C PHE A 126 17.16 32.99 57.01
N SER A 127 16.50 33.44 55.96
CA SER A 127 15.31 34.31 56.02
C SER A 127 14.08 33.61 55.41
N GLU A 128 12.89 34.17 55.60
CA GLU A 128 11.68 33.67 54.91
C GLU A 128 11.82 33.73 53.38
N ILE A 129 12.61 34.67 52.87
CA ILE A 129 12.91 34.81 51.43
C ILE A 129 13.73 33.61 50.95
N ASP A 130 14.71 33.16 51.73
CA ASP A 130 15.53 31.99 51.38
C ASP A 130 14.70 30.71 51.38
N LEU A 131 13.85 30.53 52.40
CA LEU A 131 12.92 29.40 52.52
C LEU A 131 11.94 29.35 51.34
N LYS A 132 11.37 30.49 50.96
CA LYS A 132 10.49 30.60 49.79
C LYS A 132 11.24 30.22 48.51
N ARG A 133 12.44 30.76 48.30
CA ARG A 133 13.27 30.47 47.11
C ARG A 133 13.62 28.98 47.01
N TRP A 134 14.01 28.33 48.10
CA TRP A 134 14.33 26.89 48.07
C TRP A 134 13.07 26.04 47.83
N THR A 135 11.92 26.45 48.36
CA THR A 135 10.64 25.77 48.12
C THR A 135 10.26 25.85 46.63
N GLU A 136 10.44 27.01 46.00
CA GLU A 136 10.23 27.19 44.56
C GLU A 136 11.18 26.30 43.74
N GLN A 137 12.48 26.27 44.07
CA GLN A 137 13.46 25.40 43.41
C GLN A 137 13.13 23.91 43.54
N LEU A 138 12.62 23.48 44.70
CA LEU A 138 12.18 22.09 44.90
C LEU A 138 10.92 21.75 44.09
N ASN A 139 9.98 22.69 43.95
CA ASN A 139 8.78 22.50 43.13
C ASN A 139 9.11 22.46 41.63
N GLU A 140 10.07 23.25 41.19
CA GLU A 140 10.57 23.22 39.82
C GLU A 140 11.28 21.88 39.51
N LEU A 141 12.13 21.39 40.42
CA LEU A 141 12.75 20.06 40.30
C LEU A 141 11.69 18.95 40.18
N LYS A 142 10.64 18.97 41.01
CA LYS A 142 9.53 18.01 40.92
C LYS A 142 8.82 18.07 39.57
N SER A 143 8.66 19.28 39.02
CA SER A 143 8.02 19.48 37.72
C SER A 143 8.88 18.95 36.57
N GLN A 144 10.20 19.20 36.60
CA GLN A 144 11.15 18.66 35.61
C GLN A 144 11.19 17.13 35.62
N ILE A 145 11.16 16.49 36.80
CA ILE A 145 11.08 15.03 36.92
C ILE A 145 9.79 14.50 36.27
N LYS A 146 8.65 15.18 36.47
CA LYS A 146 7.37 14.78 35.86
C LYS A 146 7.39 14.92 34.33
N LEU A 147 8.04 15.95 33.81
CA LEU A 147 8.17 16.17 32.37
C LEU A 147 8.99 15.06 31.67
N LEU A 148 9.98 14.48 32.35
CA LEU A 148 10.73 13.33 31.80
C LEU A 148 9.84 12.10 31.55
N SER A 149 8.78 11.95 32.33
CA SER A 149 7.79 10.87 32.14
C SER A 149 6.80 11.14 30.99
N MET A 150 6.84 12.33 30.38
CA MET A 150 5.95 12.77 29.29
C MET A 150 6.64 12.75 27.91
N ILE A 151 7.81 12.11 27.79
CA ILE A 151 8.44 11.94 26.47
C ILE A 151 7.62 10.92 25.68
N HIS A 152 7.04 11.36 24.58
CA HIS A 152 6.25 10.53 23.67
C HIS A 152 6.97 10.38 22.32
N ILE A 153 6.99 9.16 21.80
CA ILE A 153 7.44 8.90 20.44
C ILE A 153 6.29 9.25 19.52
N VAL A 154 6.52 10.20 18.61
CA VAL A 154 5.56 10.57 17.57
C VAL A 154 5.98 9.91 16.27
N GLU A 155 5.08 9.13 15.68
CA GLU A 155 5.29 8.55 14.36
C GLU A 155 4.93 9.57 13.29
N GLU A 156 5.90 9.95 12.45
CA GLU A 156 5.61 10.75 11.27
C GLU A 156 5.06 9.85 10.16
N ASN A 157 3.97 10.27 9.51
CA ASN A 157 3.33 9.55 8.38
C ASN A 157 4.19 9.49 7.09
N LYS A 158 5.49 9.78 7.17
CA LYS A 158 6.42 9.68 6.04
C LYS A 158 7.08 8.31 6.09
N SER A 159 6.64 7.39 5.23
CA SER A 159 7.22 6.06 5.16
C SER A 159 8.75 6.15 4.94
N PRO A 160 9.57 5.54 5.80
CA PRO A 160 11.02 5.49 5.63
C PRO A 160 11.44 4.59 4.46
N VAL A 161 10.49 3.85 3.88
CA VAL A 161 10.69 2.89 2.79
C VAL A 161 9.78 3.25 1.62
N TYR A 162 10.37 3.28 0.43
CA TYR A 162 9.65 3.39 -0.84
C TYR A 162 9.21 2.00 -1.28
N LEU A 163 7.95 1.81 -1.62
CA LEU A 163 7.44 0.55 -2.16
C LEU A 163 7.90 0.36 -3.61
N ILE A 164 8.28 -0.87 -3.96
CA ILE A 164 8.57 -1.26 -5.34
C ILE A 164 7.34 -1.93 -5.96
N GLU A 165 7.09 -1.65 -7.24
CA GLU A 165 5.97 -2.18 -8.02
C GLU A 165 6.52 -2.91 -9.24
N ILE A 166 6.05 -4.13 -9.48
CA ILE A 166 6.35 -4.87 -10.70
C ILE A 166 5.37 -4.41 -11.77
N LYS A 167 5.89 -3.78 -12.84
CA LYS A 167 5.09 -3.36 -14.00
C LYS A 167 5.36 -4.29 -15.17
N GLN A 168 4.35 -5.05 -15.58
CA GLN A 168 4.41 -5.83 -16.81
C GLN A 168 3.85 -5.00 -17.96
N THR A 169 4.70 -4.60 -18.91
CA THR A 169 4.31 -3.83 -20.09
C THR A 169 3.84 -4.73 -21.23
N ASN A 170 2.85 -5.60 -20.99
CA ASN A 170 2.26 -6.43 -22.05
C ASN A 170 0.75 -6.17 -22.13
N ASN A 171 0.25 -6.04 -23.36
CA ASN A 171 -1.12 -5.67 -23.76
C ASN A 171 -2.21 -6.71 -23.43
N VAL A 172 -2.12 -7.37 -22.28
CA VAL A 172 -3.21 -8.12 -21.68
C VAL A 172 -3.27 -7.69 -20.23
N ASN A 173 -4.36 -7.04 -19.85
CA ASN A 173 -4.67 -6.63 -18.48
C ASN A 173 -4.79 -7.86 -17.55
N THR A 174 -3.68 -8.50 -17.21
CA THR A 174 -3.59 -9.39 -16.07
C THR A 174 -2.90 -8.65 -14.95
N TYR A 175 -3.70 -7.79 -14.29
CA TYR A 175 -3.40 -7.34 -12.94
C TYR A 175 -3.36 -8.58 -12.04
N ILE A 176 -2.18 -9.14 -11.82
CA ILE A 176 -1.97 -10.03 -10.68
C ILE A 176 -1.97 -9.10 -9.46
N LYS A 177 -3.18 -8.80 -8.97
CA LYS A 177 -3.34 -8.29 -7.61
C LYS A 177 -2.82 -9.39 -6.70
N ASN A 178 -1.60 -9.24 -6.22
CA ASN A 178 -1.16 -9.87 -4.98
C ASN A 178 -2.09 -9.37 -3.88
N LYS A 179 -3.23 -10.06 -3.72
CA LYS A 179 -4.28 -9.74 -2.76
C LYS A 179 -3.96 -10.33 -1.38
N GLU A 180 -2.78 -10.92 -1.20
CA GLU A 180 -2.39 -11.62 0.02
C GLU A 180 -0.92 -11.37 0.34
N LEU A 181 -0.52 -10.11 0.52
CA LEU A 181 0.50 -9.77 1.50
C LEU A 181 0.42 -8.26 1.75
N LEU A 182 0.34 -7.89 3.03
CA LEU A 182 -0.03 -6.58 3.56
C LEU A 182 -1.55 -6.39 3.61
N SER A 183 -2.08 -6.70 4.79
CA SER A 183 -3.17 -5.96 5.40
C SER A 183 -2.86 -4.45 5.40
N PHE A 184 -2.92 -3.80 4.23
CA PHE A 184 -3.54 -2.50 4.19
C PHE A 184 -4.92 -2.76 4.72
N LYS A 185 -5.17 -2.26 5.94
CA LYS A 185 -6.50 -2.12 6.54
C LYS A 185 -7.42 -1.75 5.37
N ARG A 186 -8.18 -2.73 4.86
CA ARG A 186 -9.31 -2.40 4.00
C ARG A 186 -10.04 -1.35 4.80
N ILE A 187 -10.34 -0.21 4.20
CA ILE A 187 -11.29 0.70 4.78
C ILE A 187 -12.60 -0.08 4.77
N GLU A 188 -12.78 -0.91 5.81
CA GLU A 188 -13.97 -1.68 6.10
C GLU A 188 -15.04 -0.77 6.70
N GLU A 189 -14.67 0.48 7.01
CA GLU A 189 -15.59 1.49 7.45
C GLU A 189 -16.32 2.10 6.25
N ARG A 190 -17.64 2.15 6.33
CA ARG A 190 -18.52 2.74 5.31
C ARG A 190 -19.56 3.57 6.04
N PHE A 191 -19.88 4.74 5.53
CA PHE A 191 -21.04 5.48 6.00
C PHE A 191 -22.30 4.75 5.56
N ILE A 192 -23.17 4.44 6.52
CA ILE A 192 -24.40 3.68 6.30
C ILE A 192 -25.66 4.55 6.43
N GLU A 193 -25.57 5.63 7.19
CA GLU A 193 -26.69 6.50 7.49
C GLU A 193 -26.20 7.93 7.71
N GLY A 194 -26.99 8.91 7.29
CA GLY A 194 -26.71 10.31 7.52
C GLY A 194 -27.97 11.11 7.77
N ASN A 195 -27.82 12.25 8.44
CA ASN A 195 -28.85 13.26 8.63
C ASN A 195 -28.30 14.62 8.14
N GLY A 196 -29.08 15.31 7.31
CA GLY A 196 -28.71 16.56 6.66
C GLY A 196 -28.68 16.47 5.12
N LEU A 197 -28.37 17.59 4.46
CA LEU A 197 -28.37 17.72 3.00
C LEU A 197 -27.01 17.29 2.40
N ALA A 198 -26.73 16.00 2.50
CA ALA A 198 -25.52 15.39 1.96
C ALA A 198 -25.80 13.98 1.45
N ILE A 199 -25.08 13.55 0.40
CA ILE A 199 -25.26 12.25 -0.25
C ILE A 199 -24.06 11.35 0.04
N ILE A 200 -24.34 10.07 0.31
CA ILE A 200 -23.32 9.03 0.42
C ILE A 200 -23.03 8.48 -0.98
N GLU A 201 -21.79 8.60 -1.43
CA GLU A 201 -21.30 8.15 -2.74
C GLU A 201 -20.27 7.01 -2.57
N ASP A 202 -19.85 6.40 -3.68
CA ASP A 202 -18.83 5.34 -3.74
C ASP A 202 -19.12 4.15 -2.79
N GLY A 203 -20.40 3.80 -2.65
CA GLY A 203 -20.86 2.69 -1.81
C GLY A 203 -20.59 2.90 -0.32
N GLY A 204 -20.56 4.14 0.18
CA GLY A 204 -20.30 4.43 1.60
C GLY A 204 -18.92 4.97 1.90
N LEU A 205 -18.09 5.25 0.89
CA LEU A 205 -16.72 5.72 1.09
C LEU A 205 -16.57 7.24 1.01
N ARG A 206 -17.56 7.95 0.45
CA ARG A 206 -17.56 9.41 0.37
C ARG A 206 -18.88 9.99 0.81
N ILE A 207 -18.79 11.15 1.45
CA ILE A 207 -19.92 12.00 1.75
C ILE A 207 -19.73 13.28 0.97
N LYS A 208 -20.75 13.65 0.20
CA LYS A 208 -20.79 14.89 -0.55
C LYS A 208 -21.83 15.81 0.06
N HIS A 209 -21.39 16.93 0.63
CA HIS A 209 -22.27 18.00 1.09
C HIS A 209 -22.86 18.72 -0.12
N ILE A 210 -24.18 18.92 -0.15
CA ILE A 210 -24.88 19.51 -1.30
C ILE A 210 -25.48 20.88 -0.93
N ASP A 211 -25.57 21.21 0.35
CA ASP A 211 -26.14 22.49 0.80
C ASP A 211 -25.10 23.62 0.72
N SER A 212 -25.60 24.82 0.39
CA SER A 212 -24.86 26.09 0.45
C SER A 212 -24.95 26.73 1.83
N ASP A 213 -25.92 26.34 2.66
CA ASP A 213 -26.02 26.80 4.04
C ASP A 213 -25.08 25.98 4.93
N HIS A 214 -24.36 26.67 5.84
CA HIS A 214 -23.39 26.12 6.80
C HIS A 214 -24.01 25.19 7.88
N LYS A 215 -25.00 24.38 7.52
CA LYS A 215 -25.70 23.49 8.45
C LYS A 215 -24.84 22.27 8.76
N PHE A 216 -24.86 21.86 10.01
CA PHE A 216 -24.17 20.64 10.43
C PHE A 216 -24.78 19.41 9.76
N ILE A 217 -23.90 18.53 9.29
CA ILE A 217 -24.25 17.21 8.79
C ILE A 217 -23.71 16.14 9.72
N TYR A 218 -24.51 15.10 9.95
CA TYR A 218 -24.15 13.99 10.82
C TYR A 218 -24.20 12.69 10.05
N PHE A 219 -23.15 11.89 10.15
CA PHE A 219 -23.05 10.61 9.45
C PHE A 219 -22.56 9.52 10.39
N ARG A 220 -23.14 8.34 10.22
CA ARG A 220 -22.82 7.14 11.01
C ARG A 220 -22.06 6.15 10.15
N GLY A 221 -20.90 5.76 10.66
CA GLY A 221 -20.13 4.63 10.15
C GLY A 221 -20.82 3.29 10.45
N GLN A 222 -20.53 2.30 9.63
CA GLN A 222 -20.93 0.91 9.77
C GLN A 222 -20.35 0.29 11.05
N LYS A 223 -19.14 0.68 11.47
CA LYS A 223 -18.54 0.14 12.70
C LYS A 223 -18.83 1.01 13.91
N SER A 224 -19.01 0.34 15.05
CA SER A 224 -19.09 0.97 16.35
C SER A 224 -17.73 0.94 17.02
N TYR A 225 -17.31 2.08 17.57
CA TYR A 225 -16.00 2.28 18.17
C TYR A 225 -16.14 2.38 19.69
N THR A 226 -16.14 1.23 20.38
CA THR A 226 -16.41 1.15 21.82
C THR A 226 -15.15 1.22 22.68
N ASN A 227 -13.99 0.89 22.12
CA ASN A 227 -12.68 0.92 22.79
C ASN A 227 -11.53 0.98 21.77
N GLY A 228 -10.35 1.45 22.21
CA GLY A 228 -9.13 1.51 21.39
C GLY A 228 -8.84 2.87 20.74
N CYS A 229 -7.71 2.92 20.01
CA CYS A 229 -7.29 4.09 19.24
C CYS A 229 -7.69 3.91 17.78
N HIS A 230 -8.45 4.87 17.23
CA HIS A 230 -8.99 4.81 15.88
C HIS A 230 -8.49 6.00 15.07
N THR A 231 -7.79 5.71 13.97
CA THR A 231 -7.35 6.74 13.03
C THR A 231 -8.46 7.02 12.04
N LEU A 232 -8.97 8.25 12.05
CA LEU A 232 -9.89 8.78 11.06
C LEU A 232 -9.11 9.73 10.15
N GLN A 233 -9.12 9.47 8.85
CA GLN A 233 -8.49 10.34 7.86
C GLN A 233 -9.58 11.06 7.06
N PHE A 234 -9.53 12.38 7.04
CA PHE A 234 -10.44 13.22 6.28
C PHE A 234 -9.69 13.89 5.14
N LYS A 235 -10.30 13.94 3.96
CA LYS A 235 -9.79 14.67 2.80
C LYS A 235 -10.90 15.55 2.26
N ILE A 236 -10.62 16.84 2.12
CA ILE A 236 -11.55 17.80 1.52
C ILE A 236 -11.04 18.07 0.10
N GLU A 237 -11.80 17.62 -0.90
CA GLU A 237 -11.35 17.68 -2.30
C GLU A 237 -11.86 18.92 -3.04
N HIS A 238 -13.00 19.47 -2.62
CA HIS A 238 -13.59 20.65 -3.25
C HIS A 238 -14.18 21.58 -2.18
N SER A 239 -13.64 22.78 -2.08
CA SER A 239 -14.24 23.89 -1.34
C SER A 239 -14.25 25.15 -2.21
N THR A 240 -15.39 25.83 -2.25
CA THR A 240 -15.59 27.07 -2.99
C THR A 240 -15.51 28.33 -2.11
N GLY A 241 -15.16 28.19 -0.82
CA GLY A 241 -15.05 29.33 0.12
C GLY A 241 -14.23 29.01 1.38
N SER A 242 -14.04 30.02 2.25
CA SER A 242 -13.51 29.85 3.59
C SER A 242 -14.58 29.21 4.49
N TYR A 243 -14.27 28.08 5.12
CA TYR A 243 -15.17 27.38 6.02
C TYR A 243 -14.46 27.01 7.31
N ASP A 244 -15.19 27.08 8.43
CA ASP A 244 -14.80 26.48 9.69
C ASP A 244 -15.39 25.06 9.75
N THR A 245 -14.55 24.03 9.81
CA THR A 245 -15.02 22.65 10.00
C THR A 245 -14.84 22.23 11.45
N PHE A 246 -15.93 21.80 12.06
CA PHE A 246 -15.91 21.05 13.31
C PHE A 246 -16.12 19.56 13.03
N ILE A 247 -15.25 18.73 13.60
CA ILE A 247 -15.38 17.27 13.55
C ILE A 247 -15.56 16.78 14.99
N GLY A 248 -16.72 16.21 15.27
CA GLY A 248 -17.07 15.62 16.58
C GLY A 248 -17.36 14.14 16.46
N ILE A 249 -17.12 13.39 17.54
CA ILE A 249 -17.50 11.98 17.67
C ILE A 249 -18.65 11.91 18.67
N SER A 250 -19.76 11.30 18.26
CA SER A 250 -20.96 11.12 19.09
C SER A 250 -21.19 9.64 19.40
N SER A 251 -21.67 9.33 20.61
CA SER A 251 -22.03 7.95 21.02
C SER A 251 -23.11 7.35 20.11
N SER A 252 -23.06 6.02 19.90
CA SER A 252 -24.02 5.26 19.10
C SER A 252 -25.46 5.32 19.63
N ASP A 253 -25.62 5.63 20.92
CA ASP A 253 -26.93 5.68 21.61
C ASP A 253 -27.76 6.91 21.22
N ILE A 254 -27.17 7.86 20.49
CA ILE A 254 -27.85 9.05 20.01
C ILE A 254 -28.55 8.72 18.69
N ASN A 255 -29.87 8.88 18.66
CA ASN A 255 -30.63 8.82 17.41
C ASN A 255 -30.28 10.03 16.55
N LEU A 256 -29.77 9.80 15.33
CA LEU A 256 -29.35 10.87 14.41
C LEU A 256 -30.47 11.89 14.12
N ARG A 257 -31.75 11.48 14.21
CA ARG A 257 -32.92 12.35 14.00
C ARG A 257 -33.27 13.22 15.21
N GLN A 258 -32.68 12.96 16.37
CA GLN A 258 -32.90 13.71 17.61
C GLN A 258 -31.78 14.72 17.92
N ILE A 259 -30.74 14.77 17.09
CA ILE A 259 -29.70 15.79 17.19
C ILE A 259 -30.34 17.12 16.73
N MET A 260 -30.79 17.93 17.68
CA MET A 260 -31.44 19.21 17.40
C MET A 260 -30.40 20.30 17.07
N TYR A 261 -30.73 21.07 16.04
CA TYR A 261 -29.94 22.16 15.47
C TYR A 261 -29.84 23.34 16.45
N HIS A 262 -28.63 23.60 16.95
CA HIS A 262 -28.27 24.87 17.59
C HIS A 262 -27.05 25.45 16.89
#